data_AF-A0A974N8Y8-F1
#
_entry.id   AF-A0A974N8Y8-F1
#
_cell.length_a   1.000
_cell.length_b   1.000
_cell.length_c   1.000
_cell.angle_alpha   90.00
_cell.angle_beta   90.00
_cell.angle_gamma   90.00
#
_symmetry.space_group_name_H-M   'P 1'
#
loop_
_entity.id
_entity.type
_entity.pdbx_description
1 polymer ?
#
loop_
_entity_poly.entity_id
_entity_poly.type
_entity_poly.pdbx_seq_one_letter_code
_entity_poly.pdbx_strand_id
1 'polypeptide(L)'
;MISRPARTRIALGVGGIVIVSGVLGCMHMRSQQYPASGPTFSVTPTSNPAPVTAADFGHTWTLNVDRGTIGCTKDADGDPTLFFTAPDGTEYALNGVTGNKDRPDIEDIANGSVGPLRSFAFGVCDVP
;
A
#
# COMPACT_ATOMS: atom_id res chain seq x y z
N MET A 1 -89.06 -10.51 -28.32
CA MET A 1 -88.63 -10.85 -29.68
C MET A 1 -87.37 -11.71 -29.61
N ILE A 2 -87.41 -12.88 -30.23
CA ILE A 2 -86.29 -13.81 -30.40
C ILE A 2 -85.37 -13.27 -31.50
N SER A 3 -84.07 -13.21 -31.26
CA SER A 3 -83.06 -13.37 -32.32
C SER A 3 -81.74 -13.93 -31.77
N ARG A 4 -81.08 -14.66 -32.65
CA ARG A 4 -80.13 -15.76 -32.46
C ARG A 4 -78.66 -15.30 -32.34
N PRO A 5 -77.73 -16.22 -32.00
CA PRO A 5 -76.41 -15.93 -31.44
C PRO A 5 -75.34 -15.74 -32.54
N ALA A 6 -74.18 -15.17 -32.17
CA ALA A 6 -73.00 -15.26 -33.03
C ALA A 6 -71.66 -15.25 -32.27
N ARG A 7 -71.00 -16.40 -32.39
CA ARG A 7 -69.55 -16.61 -32.57
C ARG A 7 -68.61 -16.35 -31.39
N THR A 8 -68.39 -17.45 -30.67
CA THR A 8 -67.10 -17.93 -30.18
C THR A 8 -65.92 -17.51 -31.07
N ARG A 9 -64.95 -16.82 -30.47
CA ARG A 9 -63.54 -16.93 -30.87
C ARG A 9 -62.71 -17.23 -29.64
N ILE A 10 -62.25 -18.46 -29.59
CA ILE A 10 -61.20 -18.95 -28.70
C ILE A 10 -59.91 -18.23 -29.10
N ALA A 11 -59.22 -17.63 -28.14
CA ALA A 11 -57.80 -17.37 -28.23
C ALA A 11 -57.20 -17.70 -26.85
N LEU A 12 -56.71 -18.93 -26.71
CA LEU A 12 -55.76 -19.28 -25.65
C LEU A 12 -54.50 -18.44 -25.90
N GLY A 13 -54.36 -17.35 -25.15
CA GLY A 13 -53.09 -16.64 -25.04
C GLY A 13 -52.18 -17.44 -24.11
N VAL A 14 -51.34 -18.31 -24.68
CA VAL A 14 -50.15 -18.84 -23.99
C VAL A 14 -49.15 -17.68 -23.93
N GLY A 15 -49.31 -16.85 -22.91
CA GLY A 15 -48.51 -15.64 -22.70
C GLY A 15 -47.36 -15.90 -21.74
N GLY A 16 -46.16 -16.09 -22.30
CA GLY A 16 -44.90 -15.69 -21.69
C GLY A 16 -44.35 -16.57 -20.57
N ILE A 17 -43.56 -17.59 -20.92
CA ILE A 17 -42.49 -18.05 -20.03
C ILE A 17 -41.50 -16.89 -19.90
N VAL A 18 -41.46 -16.29 -18.71
CA VAL A 18 -40.39 -15.37 -18.31
C VAL A 18 -39.12 -16.22 -18.16
N ILE A 19 -38.30 -16.25 -19.21
CA ILE A 19 -36.93 -16.74 -19.07
C ILE A 19 -36.18 -15.64 -18.32
N VAL A 20 -36.03 -15.83 -17.01
CA VAL A 20 -35.07 -15.10 -16.19
C VAL A 20 -33.69 -15.47 -16.72
N SER A 21 -33.11 -14.63 -17.58
CA SER A 21 -31.71 -14.69 -17.96
C SER A 21 -30.85 -14.33 -16.75
N GLY A 22 -30.64 -15.32 -15.89
CA GLY A 22 -29.60 -15.31 -14.89
C GLY A 22 -28.24 -15.54 -15.53
N VAL A 23 -27.26 -14.81 -14.99
CA VAL A 23 -25.82 -15.09 -15.01
C VAL A 23 -25.09 -14.82 -16.33
N LEU A 24 -24.35 -13.70 -16.38
CA LEU A 24 -22.97 -13.60 -16.89
C LEU A 24 -22.38 -12.18 -16.67
N GLY A 25 -22.78 -11.51 -15.59
CA GLY A 25 -22.24 -10.20 -15.21
C GLY A 25 -21.36 -10.31 -13.98
N CYS A 26 -20.23 -11.04 -14.03
CA CYS A 26 -19.23 -11.02 -12.97
C CYS A 26 -17.88 -11.55 -13.45
N MET A 27 -16.82 -10.80 -13.15
CA MET A 27 -15.40 -11.19 -13.16
C MET A 27 -14.66 -11.18 -14.52
N HIS A 28 -14.55 -10.02 -15.16
CA HIS A 28 -13.36 -9.73 -15.98
C HIS A 28 -12.60 -8.51 -15.44
N MET A 29 -12.42 -8.47 -14.12
CA MET A 29 -11.29 -7.72 -13.58
C MET A 29 -10.05 -8.58 -13.83
N ARG A 30 -9.22 -8.19 -14.80
CA ARG A 30 -7.83 -8.67 -14.81
C ARG A 30 -7.27 -8.28 -13.46
N SER A 31 -7.04 -9.27 -12.59
CA SER A 31 -6.10 -9.08 -11.50
C SER A 31 -4.80 -8.67 -12.19
N GLN A 32 -4.44 -7.40 -12.09
CA GLN A 32 -3.08 -7.03 -12.42
C GLN A 32 -2.21 -7.95 -11.56
N GLN A 33 -1.36 -8.73 -12.22
CA GLN A 33 -0.36 -9.53 -11.52
C GLN A 33 0.65 -8.53 -10.97
N TYR A 34 0.31 -7.92 -9.83
CA TYR A 34 1.29 -7.25 -9.02
C TYR A 34 2.34 -8.31 -8.66
N PRO A 35 3.64 -7.96 -8.72
CA PRO A 35 4.67 -8.89 -8.29
C PRO A 35 4.30 -9.43 -6.91
N ALA A 36 4.45 -10.74 -6.70
CA ALA A 36 4.14 -11.38 -5.41
C ALA A 36 5.01 -10.84 -4.26
N SER A 37 6.07 -10.12 -4.61
CA SER A 37 7.00 -9.47 -3.70
C SER A 37 6.87 -7.95 -3.83
N GLY A 38 6.89 -7.24 -2.70
CA GLY A 38 6.98 -5.79 -2.68
C GLY A 38 8.26 -5.26 -3.35
N PRO A 39 8.48 -3.94 -3.39
CA PRO A 39 9.70 -3.36 -3.94
C PRO A 39 10.93 -4.03 -3.29
N THR A 40 11.76 -4.67 -4.10
CA THR A 40 13.05 -5.19 -3.67
C THR A 40 14.04 -4.03 -3.61
N PHE A 41 14.47 -3.66 -2.40
CA PHE A 41 15.64 -2.80 -2.24
C PHE A 41 16.87 -3.57 -2.72
N SER A 42 17.82 -2.89 -3.35
CA SER A 42 19.08 -3.52 -3.74
C SER A 42 20.00 -3.77 -2.54
N VAL A 43 19.57 -3.33 -1.35
CA VAL A 43 20.33 -3.36 -0.11
C VAL A 43 19.54 -4.04 1.01
N THR A 44 20.26 -4.79 1.83
CA THR A 44 19.78 -5.37 3.08
C THR A 44 20.59 -4.73 4.22
N PRO A 45 19.97 -4.32 5.34
CA PRO A 45 20.71 -3.73 6.44
C PRO A 45 21.65 -4.76 7.09
N THR A 46 22.90 -4.38 7.31
CA THR A 46 23.95 -5.22 7.92
C THR A 46 24.56 -4.62 9.18
N SER A 47 24.12 -3.43 9.58
CA SER A 47 24.60 -2.70 10.75
C SER A 47 23.47 -1.83 11.31
N ASN A 48 23.58 -1.45 12.58
CA ASN A 48 22.74 -0.43 13.20
C ASN A 48 23.65 0.57 13.94
N PRO A 49 23.75 1.84 13.48
CA PRO A 49 23.03 2.41 12.35
C PRO A 49 23.57 1.92 10.98
N ALA A 50 22.69 1.80 9.99
CA ALA A 50 23.02 1.38 8.63
C ALA A 50 23.32 2.57 7.71
N PRO A 51 24.46 2.62 7.02
CA PRO A 51 24.72 3.63 5.99
C PRO A 51 23.83 3.37 4.76
N VAL A 52 23.26 4.44 4.21
CA VAL A 52 22.42 4.40 3.00
C VAL A 52 22.70 5.59 2.09
N THR A 53 22.46 5.38 0.79
CA THR A 53 22.61 6.37 -0.27
C THR A 53 21.38 6.39 -1.17
N ALA A 54 21.21 7.48 -1.93
CA ALA A 54 20.17 7.56 -2.96
C ALA A 54 20.28 6.44 -4.01
N ALA A 55 21.49 5.96 -4.30
CA ALA A 55 21.70 4.87 -5.25
C ALA A 55 21.08 3.54 -4.76
N ASP A 56 21.09 3.29 -3.45
CA ASP A 56 20.55 2.07 -2.85
C ASP A 56 19.02 1.93 -3.02
N PHE A 57 18.34 3.08 -3.06
CA PHE A 57 16.88 3.20 -3.18
C PHE A 57 16.42 3.63 -4.58
N GLY A 58 17.33 4.08 -5.45
CA GLY A 58 17.03 4.55 -6.80
C GLY A 58 15.92 5.59 -6.81
N HIS A 59 14.92 5.39 -7.68
CA HIS A 59 13.77 6.30 -7.81
C HIS A 59 12.86 6.38 -6.57
N THR A 60 13.05 5.49 -5.59
CA THR A 60 12.30 5.54 -4.32
C THR A 60 12.98 6.41 -3.27
N TRP A 61 14.18 6.91 -3.54
CA TRP A 61 14.82 7.93 -2.72
C TRP A 61 14.14 9.29 -2.92
N THR A 62 13.60 9.83 -1.84
CA THR A 62 12.82 11.07 -1.85
C THR A 62 13.44 12.17 -1.01
N LEU A 63 14.58 11.92 -0.35
CA LEU A 63 15.23 12.91 0.51
C LEU A 63 16.01 13.93 -0.33
N ASN A 64 16.06 15.17 0.14
CA ASN A 64 16.81 16.27 -0.48
C ASN A 64 18.33 16.18 -0.23
N VAL A 65 18.79 15.17 0.51
CA VAL A 65 20.20 14.79 0.69
C VAL A 65 20.49 13.51 -0.09
N ASP A 66 21.75 13.22 -0.41
CA ASP A 66 22.14 12.07 -1.24
C ASP A 66 22.52 10.82 -0.43
N ARG A 67 22.70 10.94 0.89
CA ARG A 67 23.10 9.87 1.80
C ARG A 67 22.78 10.19 3.25
N GLY A 68 22.92 9.19 4.12
CA GLY A 68 22.88 9.35 5.57
C GLY A 68 23.00 7.98 6.26
N THR A 69 22.55 7.91 7.50
CA THR A 69 22.43 6.64 8.21
C THR A 69 21.02 6.44 8.74
N ILE A 70 20.50 5.22 8.62
CA ILE A 70 19.23 4.83 9.23
C ILE A 70 19.54 4.08 10.52
N GLY A 71 19.00 4.56 11.63
CA GLY A 71 19.16 3.98 12.96
C GLY A 71 17.85 3.44 13.51
N CYS A 72 17.98 2.48 14.43
CA CYS A 72 16.88 1.99 15.22
C CYS A 72 17.30 1.79 16.68
N THR A 73 16.47 2.23 17.61
CA THR A 73 16.54 1.82 19.02
C THR A 73 15.23 1.16 19.42
N LYS A 74 15.26 0.21 20.37
CA LYS A 74 14.06 -0.39 20.96
C LYS A 74 13.90 0.14 22.39
N ASP A 75 12.68 0.47 22.80
CA ASP A 75 12.42 0.82 24.20
C ASP A 75 12.32 -0.43 25.09
N ALA A 76 11.89 -0.24 26.34
CA ALA A 76 11.77 -1.33 27.32
C ALA A 76 10.73 -2.40 26.92
N ASP A 77 9.72 -2.03 26.13
CA ASP A 77 8.67 -2.93 25.64
C ASP A 77 9.06 -3.55 24.27
N GLY A 78 10.20 -3.13 23.72
CA GLY A 78 10.70 -3.59 22.43
C GLY A 78 10.18 -2.77 21.25
N ASP A 79 9.46 -1.67 21.50
CA ASP A 79 8.88 -0.85 20.44
C ASP A 79 9.99 -0.05 19.73
N PRO A 80 10.05 -0.10 18.39
CA PRO A 80 11.14 0.51 17.63
C PRO A 80 10.95 2.02 17.46
N THR A 81 11.99 2.77 17.81
CA THR A 81 12.17 4.18 17.47
C THR A 81 13.11 4.24 16.27
N LEU A 82 12.58 4.66 15.13
CA LEU A 82 13.27 4.69 13.84
C LEU A 82 13.69 6.11 13.52
N PHE A 83 14.94 6.32 13.09
CA PHE A 83 15.42 7.66 12.74
C PHE A 83 16.41 7.63 11.58
N PHE A 84 16.52 8.75 10.87
CA PHE A 84 17.52 8.98 9.83
C PHE A 84 18.44 10.12 10.25
N THR A 85 19.76 9.89 10.25
CA THR A 85 20.77 10.93 10.49
C THR A 85 21.28 11.43 9.15
N ALA A 86 21.02 12.70 8.85
CA ALA A 86 21.51 13.38 7.67
C ALA A 86 23.02 13.67 7.77
N PRO A 87 23.71 14.01 6.65
CA PRO A 87 25.16 14.26 6.66
C PRO A 87 25.59 15.45 7.52
N ASP A 88 24.67 16.37 7.83
CA ASP A 88 24.89 17.51 8.73
C ASP A 88 24.77 17.12 10.22
N GLY A 89 24.43 15.86 10.53
CA GLY A 89 24.23 15.34 11.86
C GLY A 89 22.81 15.52 12.41
N THR A 90 21.91 16.17 11.66
CA THR A 90 20.51 16.30 12.08
C THR A 90 19.82 14.94 12.00
N GLU A 91 19.15 14.55 13.07
CA GLU A 91 18.40 13.31 13.12
C GLU A 91 16.90 13.55 12.96
N TYR A 92 16.29 12.92 11.97
CA TYR A 92 14.88 13.04 11.62
C TYR A 92 14.11 11.78 12.04
N ALA A 93 12.91 11.97 12.56
CA ALA A 93 12.00 10.91 12.95
C ALA A 93 11.50 10.15 11.70
N LEU A 94 11.71 8.83 11.66
CA LEU A 94 11.07 7.96 10.66
C LEU A 94 9.72 7.43 11.15
N ASN A 95 9.38 7.50 12.44
CA ASN A 95 8.06 7.11 12.93
C ASN A 95 7.60 7.98 14.12
N GLY A 96 6.28 8.12 14.27
CA GLY A 96 5.65 8.95 15.31
C GLY A 96 5.51 8.23 16.65
N VAL A 97 6.63 7.91 17.30
CA VAL A 97 6.67 7.33 18.65
C VAL A 97 7.28 8.31 19.66
N THR A 98 7.04 8.08 20.95
CA THR A 98 7.53 8.97 22.03
C THR A 98 9.05 9.18 21.98
N GLY A 99 9.84 8.16 21.62
CA GLY A 99 11.29 8.26 21.47
C GLY A 99 11.77 9.23 20.38
N ASN A 100 10.87 9.63 19.48
CA ASN A 100 11.14 10.56 18.39
C ASN A 100 10.55 11.97 18.59
N LYS A 101 9.87 12.23 19.72
CA LYS A 101 9.09 13.46 19.93
C LYS A 101 9.88 14.79 19.79
N ASP A 102 11.20 14.74 19.95
CA ASP A 102 12.08 15.91 19.89
C ASP A 102 12.85 16.04 18.56
N ARG A 103 12.62 15.13 17.61
CA ARG A 103 13.24 15.13 16.27
C ARG A 103 12.28 15.76 15.27
N PRO A 104 12.77 16.54 14.28
CA PRO A 104 11.96 16.92 13.12
C PRO A 104 11.48 15.68 12.36
N ASP A 105 10.36 15.79 11.65
CA ASP A 105 9.83 14.68 10.85
C ASP A 105 10.68 14.50 9.59
N ILE A 106 10.91 13.26 9.16
CA ILE A 106 11.66 13.00 7.91
C ILE A 106 10.98 13.65 6.69
N GLU A 107 9.66 13.83 6.75
CA GLU A 107 8.87 14.52 5.76
C GLU A 107 9.34 15.97 5.52
N ASP A 108 10.01 16.62 6.47
CA ASP A 108 10.54 17.99 6.31
C ASP A 108 11.63 18.10 5.25
N ILE A 109 12.33 16.98 4.97
CA ILE A 109 13.38 16.90 3.95
C ILE A 109 13.05 15.95 2.80
N ALA A 110 11.80 15.48 2.72
CA ALA A 110 11.35 14.56 1.68
C ALA A 110 10.44 15.26 0.66
N ASN A 111 10.55 14.84 -0.61
CA ASN A 111 9.68 15.29 -1.71
C ASN A 111 8.68 14.22 -2.18
N GLY A 112 8.51 13.16 -1.39
CA GLY A 112 7.65 12.02 -1.71
C GLY A 112 7.50 11.06 -0.53
N SER A 113 6.94 9.87 -0.78
CA SER A 113 6.76 8.87 0.27
C SER A 113 8.08 8.40 0.84
N VAL A 114 8.17 8.34 2.18
CA VAL A 114 9.31 7.79 2.94
C VAL A 114 9.07 6.35 3.39
N GLY A 115 7.97 5.72 2.94
CA GLY A 115 7.64 4.32 3.24
C GLY A 115 8.80 3.34 2.99
N PRO A 116 9.51 3.41 1.86
CA PRO A 116 10.73 2.66 1.61
C PRO A 116 11.79 2.73 2.72
N LEU A 117 12.10 3.94 3.19
CA LEU A 117 13.07 4.17 4.26
C LEU A 117 12.57 3.61 5.59
N ARG A 118 11.28 3.79 5.90
CA ARG A 118 10.62 3.21 7.08
C ARG A 118 10.71 1.69 7.09
N SER A 119 10.38 1.04 5.97
CA SER A 119 10.46 -0.42 5.84
C SER A 119 11.89 -0.93 5.99
N PHE A 120 12.87 -0.25 5.40
CA PHE A 120 14.29 -0.60 5.59
C PHE A 120 14.72 -0.45 7.06
N ALA A 121 14.29 0.60 7.74
CA ALA A 121 14.63 0.88 9.14
C ALA A 121 14.15 -0.20 10.12
N PHE A 122 13.00 -0.86 9.85
CA PHE A 122 12.60 -2.03 10.65
C PHE A 122 13.60 -3.18 10.51
N GLY A 123 14.16 -3.40 9.32
CA GLY A 123 15.22 -4.40 9.15
C GLY A 123 16.51 -4.03 9.90
N VAL A 124 16.82 -2.75 10.04
CA VAL A 124 17.95 -2.27 10.85
C VAL A 124 17.78 -2.66 12.32
N CYS A 125 16.55 -2.66 12.84
CA CYS A 125 16.24 -3.05 14.23
C CYS A 125 16.57 -4.51 14.55
N ASP A 126 16.71 -5.36 13.53
CA ASP A 126 16.90 -6.81 13.67
C ASP A 126 18.32 -7.25 13.32
N VAL A 127 19.21 -6.30 13.00
CA VAL A 127 20.64 -6.57 12.87
C VAL A 127 21.24 -6.90 14.25
N PRO A 128 22.07 -7.96 14.38
CA PRO A 128 22.71 -8.37 15.63
C PRO A 128 23.67 -7.34 16.24
#